data_AF-A0A9C9G539-F1
#
_entry.id   AF-A0A9C9G539-F1
#
_cell.length_a   1.000
_cell.length_b   1.000
_cell.length_c   1.000
_cell.angle_alpha   90.00
_cell.angle_beta   90.00
_cell.angle_gamma   90.00
#
_symmetry.space_group_name_H-M   'P 1'
#
loop_
_entity.id
_entity.type
_entity.pdbx_description
1 polymer ?
#
loop_
_entity_poly.entity_id
_entity_poly.type
_entity_poly.pdbx_seq_one_letter_code
_entity_poly.pdbx_strand_id
1 'polypeptide(L)'
;MPSQKNRMVQFLFTICLLAISSAAQAETLLKPFVLGSAVDGDLAAATVKTRDALTNAGFVVVGKYSPYAKTNIMVVTNDALRATAAKSDKGGFGAMQ
;
A
#
# COMPACT_ATOMS: atom_id res chain seq x y z
N MET A 1 29.17 -30.05 37.24
CA MET A 1 28.42 -30.49 36.03
C MET A 1 26.95 -30.23 36.24
N PRO A 2 26.25 -29.48 35.36
CA PRO A 2 24.82 -29.25 35.51
C PRO A 2 24.03 -30.56 35.37
N SER A 3 23.08 -30.78 36.29
CA SER A 3 22.17 -31.93 36.28
C SER A 3 21.40 -32.03 34.96
N GLN A 4 21.06 -33.24 34.52
CA GLN A 4 20.31 -33.49 33.27
C GLN A 4 19.00 -32.66 33.20
N LYS A 5 18.34 -32.46 34.35
CA LYS A 5 17.14 -31.62 34.47
C LYS A 5 17.41 -30.16 34.13
N ASN A 6 18.54 -29.61 34.58
CA ASN A 6 18.94 -28.22 34.32
C ASN A 6 19.28 -28.01 32.83
N ARG A 7 19.89 -29.02 32.19
CA ARG A 7 20.17 -29.00 30.74
C ARG A 7 18.87 -29.03 29.92
N MET A 8 17.87 -29.77 30.36
CA MET A 8 16.55 -29.83 29.70
C MET A 8 15.76 -28.53 29.86
N VAL A 9 15.76 -27.92 31.06
CA VAL A 9 15.13 -26.62 31.30
C VAL A 9 15.81 -25.52 30.48
N GLN A 10 17.15 -25.53 30.41
CA GLN A 10 17.90 -24.56 29.61
C GLN A 10 17.66 -24.73 28.10
N PHE A 11 17.46 -25.97 27.64
CA PHE A 11 17.08 -26.25 26.25
C PHE A 11 15.66 -25.76 25.94
N LEU A 12 14.71 -26.02 26.84
CA LEU A 12 13.34 -25.52 26.70
C LEU A 12 13.28 -23.99 26.71
N PHE A 13 14.04 -23.34 27.59
CA PHE A 13 14.12 -21.89 27.68
C PHE A 13 14.72 -21.28 26.41
N THR A 14 15.76 -21.90 25.86
CA THR A 14 16.39 -21.46 24.59
C THR A 14 15.43 -21.61 23.40
N ILE A 15 14.67 -22.71 23.33
CA ILE A 15 13.63 -22.89 22.31
C ILE A 15 12.53 -21.83 22.46
N CYS A 16 12.12 -21.53 23.70
CA CYS A 16 11.12 -20.50 23.97
C CYS A 16 11.61 -19.10 23.54
N LEU A 17 12.88 -18.78 23.78
CA LEU A 17 13.47 -17.52 23.30
C LEU A 17 13.55 -17.44 21.76
N LEU A 18 13.86 -18.55 21.08
CA LEU A 18 13.86 -18.60 19.62
C LEU A 18 12.45 -18.50 19.00
N ALA A 19 11.41 -18.90 19.73
CA ALA A 19 10.03 -18.80 19.24
C ALA A 19 9.49 -17.36 19.23
N ILE A 20 10.11 -16.45 19.99
CA ILE A 20 9.64 -15.05 20.15
C ILE A 20 10.35 -14.10 19.17
N SER A 21 11.46 -14.51 18.53
CA SER A 21 12.27 -13.65 17.65
C SER A 21 11.72 -13.46 16.24
N SER A 22 10.53 -13.98 15.92
CA SER A 22 9.91 -13.88 14.58
C SER A 22 8.93 -12.70 14.41
N ALA A 23 8.78 -11.81 15.40
CA ALA A 23 7.86 -10.66 15.33
C ALA A 23 8.48 -9.38 14.75
N ALA A 24 9.63 -9.44 14.09
CA ALA A 24 10.19 -8.31 13.34
C ALA A 24 9.51 -8.16 11.97
N GLN A 25 8.21 -7.86 11.96
CA GLN A 25 7.47 -7.45 10.76
C GLN A 25 7.68 -5.94 10.55
N ALA A 26 8.89 -5.56 10.14
CA ALA A 26 9.25 -4.18 9.85
C ALA A 26 9.51 -4.01 8.35
N GLU A 27 8.47 -3.96 7.50
CA GLU A 27 8.59 -3.35 6.15
C GLU A 27 7.29 -3.13 5.35
N THR A 28 6.08 -3.36 5.90
CA THR A 28 4.84 -3.23 5.12
C THR A 28 4.20 -1.82 5.19
N LEU A 29 4.59 -1.00 6.16
CA LEU A 29 3.87 0.24 6.54
C LEU A 29 4.15 1.46 5.66
N LEU A 30 5.17 1.44 4.80
CA LEU A 30 5.62 2.63 4.04
C LEU A 30 5.15 2.67 2.58
N LYS A 31 4.18 1.83 2.19
CA LYS A 31 3.61 1.84 0.83
C LYS A 31 2.15 2.33 0.89
N PRO A 32 1.90 3.65 0.96
CA PRO A 32 0.54 4.21 0.96
C PRO A 32 -0.12 4.14 -0.43
N PHE A 33 0.21 3.11 -1.22
CA PHE A 33 -0.28 2.91 -2.57
C PHE A 33 -0.44 1.42 -2.83
N VAL A 34 -1.47 1.09 -3.61
CA VAL A 34 -1.70 -0.25 -4.11
C VAL A 34 -1.26 -0.29 -5.57
N LEU A 35 -0.44 -1.27 -5.94
CA LEU A 35 -0.08 -1.50 -7.33
C LEU A 35 -1.34 -1.97 -8.08
N GLY A 36 -1.85 -1.15 -9.00
CA GLY A 36 -3.00 -1.52 -9.83
C GLY A 36 -2.66 -2.62 -10.85
N SER A 37 -1.61 -2.42 -11.64
CA SER A 37 -1.12 -3.39 -12.63
C SER A 37 0.29 -3.04 -13.10
N ALA A 38 1.10 -4.05 -13.41
CA ALA A 38 2.34 -3.87 -14.17
C ALA A 38 2.03 -3.83 -15.67
N VAL A 39 2.66 -2.90 -16.40
CA VAL A 39 2.51 -2.76 -17.85
C VAL A 39 3.91 -2.59 -18.44
N ASP A 40 4.27 -3.45 -19.38
CA ASP A 40 5.50 -3.31 -20.16
C ASP A 40 5.28 -2.34 -21.33
N GLY A 41 6.35 -1.67 -21.75
CA GLY A 41 6.37 -0.84 -22.97
C GLY A 41 6.38 0.67 -22.70
N ASP A 42 5.74 1.42 -23.62
CA ASP A 42 5.78 2.89 -23.63
C ASP A 42 4.88 3.51 -22.56
N LEU A 43 5.43 4.47 -21.82
CA LEU A 43 4.73 5.20 -20.77
C LEU A 43 3.56 6.02 -21.32
N ALA A 44 3.69 6.60 -22.51
CA ALA A 44 2.60 7.42 -23.07
C ALA A 44 1.39 6.54 -23.40
N ALA A 45 1.61 5.40 -24.05
CA ALA A 45 0.57 4.40 -24.29
C ALA A 45 -0.07 3.89 -22.98
N ALA A 46 0.75 3.57 -21.97
CA ALA A 46 0.25 3.15 -20.65
C ALA A 46 -0.61 4.25 -20.00
N THR A 47 -0.21 5.51 -20.09
CA THR A 47 -0.95 6.65 -19.53
C THR A 47 -2.33 6.82 -20.17
N VAL A 48 -2.41 6.68 -21.50
CA VAL A 48 -3.69 6.73 -22.22
C VAL A 48 -4.59 5.57 -21.80
N LYS A 49 -4.06 4.34 -21.80
CA LYS A 49 -4.80 3.15 -21.38
C LYS A 49 -5.34 3.26 -19.95
N THR A 50 -4.53 3.75 -19.01
CA THR A 50 -4.96 3.96 -17.62
C THR A 50 -6.05 5.02 -17.52
N ARG A 51 -5.93 6.15 -18.24
CA ARG A 51 -6.99 7.17 -18.29
C ARG A 51 -8.30 6.59 -18.78
N ASP A 52 -8.26 5.80 -19.86
CA ASP A 52 -9.46 5.24 -20.49
C ASP A 52 -10.13 4.24 -19.56
N ALA A 53 -9.35 3.37 -18.92
CA ALA A 53 -9.87 2.44 -17.91
C ALA A 53 -10.55 3.19 -16.74
N LEU A 54 -9.94 4.26 -16.21
CA LEU A 54 -10.52 5.07 -15.15
C LEU A 54 -11.81 5.77 -15.60
N THR A 55 -11.82 6.31 -16.82
CA THR A 55 -12.99 6.99 -17.38
C THR A 55 -14.16 6.03 -17.60
N ASN A 56 -13.87 4.84 -18.14
CA ASN A 56 -14.86 3.78 -18.31
C ASN A 56 -15.42 3.27 -16.97
N ALA A 57 -14.63 3.35 -15.90
CA ALA A 57 -15.06 3.03 -14.54
C ALA A 57 -15.81 4.19 -13.83
N GLY A 58 -16.11 5.28 -14.55
CA GLY A 58 -16.87 6.42 -14.01
C GLY A 58 -16.04 7.44 -13.23
N PHE A 59 -14.71 7.37 -13.30
CA PHE A 59 -13.84 8.39 -12.74
C PHE A 59 -13.61 9.54 -13.73
N VAL A 60 -13.37 10.73 -13.18
CA VAL A 60 -12.96 11.92 -13.93
C VAL A 60 -11.57 12.36 -13.49
N VAL A 61 -10.77 12.80 -14.45
CA VAL A 61 -9.42 13.33 -14.19
C VAL A 61 -9.53 14.81 -13.83
N VAL A 62 -9.11 15.16 -12.62
CA VAL A 62 -9.15 16.54 -12.09
C VAL A 62 -7.77 17.18 -12.00
N GLY A 63 -6.71 16.41 -12.19
CA GLY A 63 -5.34 16.92 -12.17
C GLY A 63 -4.36 15.97 -12.84
N LYS A 64 -3.27 16.53 -13.37
CA LYS A 64 -2.13 15.79 -13.93
C LYS A 64 -0.85 16.47 -13.50
N TYR A 65 0.17 15.67 -13.17
CA TYR A 65 1.47 16.17 -12.75
C TYR A 65 2.57 15.18 -13.13
N SER A 66 3.74 15.68 -13.52
CA SER A 66 4.91 14.85 -13.85
C SER A 66 6.11 15.39 -13.08
N PRO A 67 6.38 14.87 -11.87
CA PRO A 67 7.44 15.41 -11.00
C PRO A 67 8.85 15.27 -11.59
N TYR A 68 9.06 14.25 -12.42
CA TYR A 68 10.32 13.98 -13.11
C TYR A 68 10.05 13.17 -14.38
N ALA A 69 11.09 13.01 -15.21
CA ALA A 69 11.00 12.30 -16.47
C ALA A 69 10.49 10.87 -16.28
N LYS A 70 9.71 10.39 -17.26
CA LYS A 70 9.11 9.06 -17.28
C LYS A 70 8.17 8.78 -16.09
N THR A 71 7.49 9.79 -15.56
CA THR A 71 6.50 9.61 -14.49
C THR A 71 5.31 10.52 -14.71
N ASN A 72 4.10 9.93 -14.62
CA ASN A 72 2.83 10.62 -14.76
C ASN A 72 1.97 10.31 -13.54
N ILE A 73 1.52 11.36 -12.85
CA ILE A 73 0.55 11.30 -11.76
C ILE A 73 -0.76 11.84 -12.29
N MET A 74 -1.84 11.10 -12.05
CA MET A 74 -3.20 11.47 -12.44
C MET A 74 -4.07 11.51 -11.17
N VAL A 75 -4.65 12.67 -10.89
CA VAL A 75 -5.59 12.83 -9.79
C VAL A 75 -6.99 12.61 -10.34
N VAL A 76 -7.71 11.65 -9.76
CA VAL A 76 -9.05 11.28 -10.19
C VAL A 76 -10.05 11.36 -9.06
N THR A 77 -11.33 11.55 -9.42
CA THR A 77 -12.45 11.52 -8.48
C THR A 77 -13.70 11.01 -9.21
N ASN A 78 -14.80 10.84 -8.47
CA ASN A 78 -16.13 10.61 -9.02
C ASN A 78 -17.18 11.21 -8.07
N ASP A 79 -18.45 11.15 -8.44
CA ASP A 79 -19.53 11.81 -7.68
C ASP A 79 -19.66 11.24 -6.26
N ALA A 80 -19.51 9.92 -6.11
CA ALA A 80 -19.57 9.26 -4.80
C ALA A 80 -18.42 9.68 -3.87
N LEU A 81 -17.19 9.74 -4.40
CA LEU A 81 -16.01 10.19 -3.65
C LEU A 81 -16.15 11.65 -3.23
N ARG A 82 -16.63 12.53 -4.12
CA ARG A 82 -16.87 13.94 -3.79
C ARG A 82 -17.97 14.10 -2.74
N ALA A 83 -19.06 13.34 -2.85
CA ALA A 83 -20.15 13.37 -1.88
C ALA A 83 -19.70 12.90 -0.49
N THR A 84 -18.85 11.87 -0.42
CA THR A 84 -18.26 11.42 0.85
C THR A 84 -17.27 12.44 1.41
N ALA A 85 -16.40 13.00 0.57
CA ALA A 85 -15.43 14.00 0.99
C ALA A 85 -16.09 15.28 1.54
N ALA A 86 -17.27 15.66 1.04
CA ALA A 86 -18.00 16.84 1.48
C ALA A 86 -18.63 16.71 2.89
N LYS A 87 -18.63 15.53 3.51
CA LYS A 87 -19.27 15.29 4.81
C LYS A 87 -18.50 15.87 6.00
N SER A 88 -17.25 16.27 5.83
CA SER A 88 -16.47 16.94 6.87
C SER A 88 -15.28 17.71 6.30
N ASP A 89 -14.72 18.63 7.07
CA ASP A 89 -13.51 19.38 6.71
C ASP A 89 -12.29 18.47 6.41
N LYS A 90 -12.32 17.24 6.92
CA LYS A 90 -11.29 16.20 6.73
C LYS A 90 -11.80 15.03 5.88
N GLY A 91 -12.90 15.22 5.13
CA GLY A 91 -13.57 14.13 4.43
C GLY A 91 -12.75 13.49 3.31
N GLY A 92 -11.68 14.14 2.84
CA GLY A 92 -10.72 13.54 1.91
C GLY A 92 -10.10 12.23 2.42
N PHE A 93 -9.92 12.08 3.74
CA PHE A 93 -9.45 10.82 4.33
C PHE A 93 -10.51 9.71 4.28
N GLY A 94 -11.79 10.08 4.46
CA GLY A 94 -12.90 9.12 4.43
C GLY A 94 -13.37 8.76 3.03
N ALA A 95 -13.03 9.56 2.00
CA ALA A 95 -13.38 9.25 0.63
C ALA A 95 -12.62 8.02 0.08
N MET A 96 -11.41 7.74 0.59
CA MET A 96 -10.53 6.70 0.08
C MET A 96 -10.55 5.39 0.90
N GLN A 97 -11.51 5.22 1.80
CA GLN A 97 -11.65 4.04 2.68
C GLN A 97 -12.47 2.91 2.04
#